data_AF-A0AAD1SGI0-F1
#
_entry.id   AF-A0AAD1SGI0-F1
#
_cell.length_a   1.000
_cell.length_b   1.000
_cell.length_c   1.000
_cell.angle_alpha   90.00
_cell.angle_beta   90.00
_cell.angle_gamma   90.00
#
_symmetry.space_group_name_H-M   'P 1'
#
loop_
_entity.id
_entity.type
_entity.pdbx_description
1 polymer ?
#
loop_
_entity_poly.entity_id
_entity_poly.type
_entity_poly.pdbx_seq_one_letter_code
_entity_poly.pdbx_strand_id
1 'polypeptide(L)'
;MITWSRRKRTKFSEYKTEKLQGKKTFKETQGIYVQKTSLPCIQIRFCYNNCYICSDTIFLGLAVKQWGGDGTTPNLGEIIIGRCYDYIETVNPSAGRKNCSEIWEAFKSAFVNKDPCSIFPSDYELYINLTFHNIPPNKSFFWENNKDLVHRYSDRTKRYMPLGDTLPGWLGDNLNWCGVANEPGMDYISCPTTTECEYNAQESFWRIASVTYAKYSYGEIQIMLNGSTPGGAFPVPSFLADYEIPNFDTNKISKVNIWVMDDIGGADIDSCGKNSLSVLETMLGSKHLSYSCVDNYRPVKILQCVDFPGHIDCITNSGICFPASWIGIMLPWLALISNHF
;
A
#
# COMPACT_ATOMS: atom_id res chain seq x y z
N MET A 1 45.89 34.62 5.33
CA MET A 1 46.80 33.77 4.53
C MET A 1 46.05 33.46 3.24
N ILE A 2 46.23 34.21 2.13
CA ILE A 2 47.29 34.07 1.11
C ILE A 2 47.35 32.58 0.66
N THR A 3 47.05 32.15 -0.58
CA THR A 3 47.50 32.67 -1.89
C THR A 3 46.72 32.07 -3.08
N TRP A 4 46.71 32.80 -4.18
CA TRP A 4 46.42 32.36 -5.56
C TRP A 4 47.55 31.47 -6.15
N SER A 5 47.20 30.59 -7.11
CA SER A 5 48.13 29.98 -8.07
C SER A 5 47.48 29.80 -9.45
N ARG A 6 48.30 29.91 -10.50
CA ARG A 6 47.95 30.20 -11.91
C ARG A 6 48.33 29.02 -12.84
N ARG A 7 47.42 28.70 -13.78
CA ARG A 7 47.59 28.12 -15.14
C ARG A 7 48.26 26.74 -15.36
N LYS A 8 47.63 25.95 -16.26
CA LYS A 8 48.19 25.59 -17.59
C LYS A 8 47.08 25.23 -18.60
N ARG A 9 47.28 25.66 -19.86
CA ARG A 9 46.48 25.33 -21.06
C ARG A 9 47.04 24.07 -21.72
N THR A 10 46.17 23.28 -22.34
CA THR A 10 46.53 22.28 -23.36
C THR A 10 45.65 22.44 -24.60
N LYS A 11 46.28 22.25 -25.76
CA LYS A 11 45.79 22.47 -27.14
C LYS A 11 44.69 21.50 -27.54
N PHE A 12 43.79 21.93 -28.42
CA PHE A 12 43.03 21.05 -29.32
C PHE A 12 43.21 21.51 -30.77
N SER A 13 43.38 20.54 -31.65
CA SER A 13 43.80 20.64 -33.05
C SER A 13 42.70 21.09 -34.01
N GLU A 14 43.11 21.77 -35.07
CA GLU A 14 42.32 22.13 -36.25
C GLU A 14 41.76 20.89 -36.97
N TYR A 15 40.50 20.96 -37.40
CA TYR A 15 39.99 20.19 -38.54
C TYR A 15 39.34 21.15 -39.55
N LYS A 16 39.77 20.99 -40.82
CA LYS A 16 39.39 21.77 -41.99
C LYS A 16 37.88 21.70 -42.28
N THR A 17 37.30 22.83 -42.69
CA THR A 17 35.98 22.91 -43.33
C THR A 17 36.13 23.16 -44.82
N GLU A 18 35.70 22.20 -45.65
CA GLU A 18 35.55 22.38 -47.09
C GLU A 18 34.25 23.14 -47.40
N LYS A 19 34.37 24.16 -48.27
CA LYS A 19 33.25 24.92 -48.83
C LYS A 19 32.62 24.13 -49.97
N LEU A 20 31.30 23.94 -49.92
CA LEU A 20 30.49 23.68 -51.12
C LEU A 20 29.55 24.87 -51.35
N GLN A 21 29.78 25.56 -52.47
CA GLN A 21 28.91 26.59 -53.03
C GLN A 21 27.66 25.95 -53.64
N GLY A 22 26.48 26.47 -53.29
CA GLY A 22 25.21 26.15 -53.95
C GLY A 22 24.25 27.34 -53.88
N LYS A 23 23.84 27.85 -55.04
CA LYS A 23 23.01 29.03 -55.25
C LYS A 23 21.61 28.91 -54.60
N LYS A 24 21.13 30.03 -54.05
CA LYS A 24 19.74 30.23 -53.61
C LYS A 24 18.79 30.38 -54.80
N THR A 25 17.64 29.72 -54.71
CA THR A 25 16.35 30.21 -55.19
C THR A 25 15.35 30.03 -54.05
N PHE A 26 14.92 31.14 -53.45
CA PHE A 26 13.91 31.16 -52.38
C PHE A 26 12.52 31.03 -53.01
N LYS A 27 11.73 30.07 -52.54
CA LYS A 27 10.26 30.13 -52.54
C LYS A 27 9.79 29.96 -51.11
N GLU A 28 8.87 30.83 -50.71
CA GLU A 28 8.26 30.91 -49.39
C GLU A 28 7.62 29.59 -48.97
N THR A 29 7.97 29.13 -47.77
CA THR A 29 7.10 28.29 -46.93
C THR A 29 7.51 28.46 -45.47
N GLN A 30 6.56 28.82 -44.61
CA GLN A 30 6.70 28.69 -43.17
C GLN A 30 6.89 27.19 -42.84
N GLY A 31 7.95 26.86 -42.11
CA GLY A 31 8.24 25.47 -41.75
C GLY A 31 8.79 25.39 -40.33
N ILE A 32 8.15 24.58 -39.49
CA ILE A 32 8.70 24.08 -38.23
C ILE A 32 9.70 22.97 -38.60
N TYR A 33 10.98 23.17 -38.30
CA TYR A 33 12.00 22.16 -38.53
C TYR A 33 12.27 21.39 -37.23
N VAL A 34 11.89 20.12 -37.19
CA VAL A 34 12.23 19.20 -36.11
C VAL A 34 13.44 18.39 -36.55
N GLN A 35 14.60 18.63 -35.94
CA GLN A 35 15.81 17.85 -36.19
C GLN A 35 15.87 16.71 -35.18
N LYS A 36 15.69 15.46 -35.63
CA LYS A 36 15.92 14.27 -34.79
C LYS A 36 17.41 14.11 -34.56
N THR A 37 17.86 14.32 -33.33
CA THR A 37 19.18 13.88 -32.86
C THR A 37 19.02 12.71 -31.89
N SER A 38 20.06 11.90 -31.75
CA SER A 38 20.09 10.64 -30.98
C SER A 38 20.14 10.82 -29.44
N LEU A 39 19.58 11.91 -28.92
CA LEU A 39 19.43 12.22 -27.50
C LEU A 39 18.00 12.77 -27.28
N PRO A 40 17.38 12.63 -26.09
CA PRO A 40 15.95 12.87 -25.89
C PRO A 40 15.60 14.35 -25.73
N CYS A 41 16.13 15.22 -26.60
CA CYS A 41 15.89 16.66 -26.57
C CYS A 41 15.19 17.13 -27.84
N ILE A 42 13.97 17.64 -27.71
CA ILE A 42 13.30 18.37 -28.80
C ILE A 42 13.80 19.81 -28.77
N GLN A 43 14.59 20.20 -29.77
CA GLN A 43 14.97 21.59 -29.97
C GLN A 43 13.87 22.34 -30.73
N ILE A 44 13.19 23.29 -30.08
CA ILE A 44 12.27 24.22 -30.75
C ILE A 44 12.97 25.59 -30.85
N ARG A 45 13.31 25.99 -32.07
CA ARG A 45 13.83 27.34 -32.37
C ARG A 45 12.71 28.21 -32.92
N PHE A 46 12.38 29.30 -32.23
CA PHE A 46 11.59 30.38 -32.81
C PHE A 46 12.54 31.43 -33.40
N CYS A 47 12.55 31.57 -34.73
CA CYS A 47 13.23 32.66 -35.40
C CYS A 47 12.20 33.75 -35.72
N TYR A 48 12.20 34.84 -34.94
CA TYR A 48 11.54 36.08 -35.34
C TYR A 48 12.55 37.02 -35.98
N ASN A 49 12.17 37.60 -37.12
CA ASN A 49 13.02 38.57 -37.83
C ASN A 49 13.27 39.81 -36.95
N ASN A 50 14.55 40.12 -36.73
CA ASN A 50 15.09 41.36 -36.19
C ASN A 50 14.94 41.65 -34.67
N CYS A 51 15.33 40.73 -33.79
CA CYS A 51 15.80 41.12 -32.46
C CYS A 51 16.83 40.12 -31.90
N TYR A 52 18.06 40.59 -31.65
CA TYR A 52 19.11 39.81 -30.98
C TYR A 52 18.83 39.78 -29.47
N ILE A 53 17.99 38.85 -29.01
CA ILE A 53 17.94 38.47 -27.59
C ILE A 53 17.93 36.93 -27.55
N CYS A 54 19.06 36.34 -27.17
CA CYS A 54 19.12 34.93 -26.82
C CYS A 54 18.47 34.77 -25.45
N SER A 55 17.20 34.35 -25.42
CA SER A 55 16.54 33.90 -24.18
C SER A 55 17.16 32.59 -23.72
N ASP A 56 17.35 32.45 -22.41
CA ASP A 56 17.83 31.23 -21.77
C ASP A 56 16.99 30.03 -22.23
N THR A 57 17.71 28.96 -22.57
CA THR A 57 17.09 27.72 -23.02
C THR A 57 16.50 27.04 -21.79
N ILE A 58 15.18 27.09 -21.62
CA ILE A 58 14.51 26.30 -20.58
C ILE A 58 14.55 24.84 -21.04
N PHE A 59 15.46 24.05 -20.49
CA PHE A 59 15.45 22.61 -20.61
C PHE A 59 14.29 22.07 -19.76
N LEU A 60 13.11 21.90 -20.37
CA LEU A 60 12.09 21.02 -19.82
C LEU A 60 12.54 19.58 -20.10
N GLY A 61 13.39 19.04 -19.22
CA GLY A 61 13.67 17.62 -19.18
C GLY A 61 12.37 16.90 -18.83
N LEU A 62 11.73 16.27 -19.81
CA LEU A 62 10.64 15.33 -19.53
C LEU A 62 11.27 14.14 -18.81
N ALA A 63 10.98 14.02 -17.52
CA ALA A 63 11.24 12.82 -16.75
C ALA A 63 10.63 11.62 -17.49
N VAL A 64 11.48 10.72 -18.00
CA VAL A 64 11.03 9.55 -18.76
C VAL A 64 10.59 8.49 -17.75
N LYS A 65 9.31 8.10 -17.81
CA LYS A 65 8.75 7.00 -17.02
C LYS A 65 9.40 5.69 -17.48
N GLN A 66 10.21 5.07 -16.62
CA GLN A 66 10.92 3.81 -16.94
C GLN A 66 10.03 2.59 -16.68
N TRP A 67 9.19 2.65 -15.66
CA TRP A 67 8.39 1.52 -15.17
C TRP A 67 6.90 1.82 -15.25
N GLY A 68 6.06 0.79 -15.27
CA GLY A 68 4.60 0.94 -15.29
C GLY A 68 4.02 1.49 -13.99
N GLY A 69 4.64 1.18 -12.85
CA GLY A 69 4.18 1.55 -11.52
C GLY A 69 4.39 3.02 -11.16
N ASP A 70 3.78 3.43 -10.05
CA ASP A 70 3.98 4.76 -9.48
C ASP A 70 5.40 4.89 -8.95
N GLY A 71 5.93 6.11 -8.89
CA GLY A 71 7.24 6.39 -8.33
C GLY A 71 7.26 6.34 -6.80
N THR A 72 8.45 6.42 -6.23
CA THR A 72 8.66 6.47 -4.79
C THR A 72 7.83 7.59 -4.16
N THR A 73 7.24 7.31 -2.99
CA THR A 73 6.40 8.26 -2.28
C THR A 73 7.23 9.48 -1.85
N PRO A 74 6.78 10.72 -2.13
CA PRO A 74 7.49 11.91 -1.67
C PRO A 74 7.65 11.93 -0.14
N ASN A 75 8.82 12.35 0.34
CA ASN A 75 9.16 12.39 1.77
C ASN A 75 9.08 11.02 2.47
N LEU A 76 9.43 9.95 1.75
CA LEU A 76 9.35 8.57 2.25
C LEU A 76 10.04 8.39 3.62
N GLY A 77 11.24 8.97 3.78
CA GLY A 77 12.01 8.86 5.02
C GLY A 77 11.33 9.53 6.20
N GLU A 78 10.83 10.75 5.99
CA GLU A 78 10.08 11.51 7.00
C GLU A 78 8.79 10.80 7.40
N ILE A 79 8.07 10.22 6.43
CA ILE A 79 6.85 9.44 6.68
C ILE A 79 7.18 8.20 7.52
N ILE A 80 8.18 7.41 7.15
CA ILE A 80 8.55 6.19 7.88
C ILE A 80 9.02 6.52 9.30
N ILE A 81 9.87 7.54 9.47
CA ILE A 81 10.33 7.95 10.80
C ILE A 81 9.15 8.46 11.65
N GLY A 82 8.27 9.28 11.08
CA GLY A 82 7.08 9.77 11.77
C GLY A 82 6.13 8.66 12.19
N ARG A 83 5.84 7.71 11.30
CA ARG A 83 5.02 6.53 11.59
C ARG A 83 5.65 5.63 12.65
N CYS A 84 6.97 5.51 12.66
CA CYS A 84 7.68 4.73 13.68
C CYS A 84 7.50 5.33 15.07
N TYR A 85 7.70 6.64 15.22
CA TYR A 85 7.48 7.30 16.51
C TYR A 85 6.01 7.26 16.94
N ASP A 86 5.07 7.52 16.02
CA ASP A 86 3.64 7.38 16.32
C ASP A 86 3.31 5.96 16.80
N TYR A 87 3.85 4.95 16.13
CA TYR A 87 3.56 3.57 16.48
C TYR A 87 4.05 3.20 17.89
N ILE A 88 5.32 3.49 18.20
CA ILE A 88 5.94 3.08 19.48
C ILE A 88 5.48 3.94 20.66
N GLU A 89 4.99 5.16 20.43
CA GLU A 89 4.55 6.05 21.51
C GLU A 89 3.02 6.05 21.69
N THR A 90 2.24 5.90 20.62
CA THR A 90 0.77 6.12 20.66
C THR A 90 -0.04 4.88 20.28
N VAL A 91 0.36 4.14 19.24
CA VAL A 91 -0.43 3.02 18.71
C VAL A 91 -0.25 1.75 19.55
N ASN A 92 1.00 1.34 19.76
CA ASN A 92 1.34 0.13 20.50
C ASN A 92 2.66 0.29 21.28
N PRO A 93 2.60 0.96 22.45
CA PRO A 93 3.78 1.10 23.32
C PRO A 93 4.41 -0.22 23.78
N SER A 94 3.65 -1.33 23.72
CA SER A 94 4.16 -2.67 24.07
C SER A 94 5.16 -3.21 23.06
N ALA A 95 5.27 -2.61 21.87
CA ALA A 95 6.33 -2.93 20.90
C ALA A 95 7.74 -2.57 21.41
N GLY A 96 7.81 -1.75 22.46
CA GLY A 96 9.04 -1.34 23.11
C GLY A 96 9.77 -0.24 22.36
N ARG A 97 10.84 0.28 22.99
CA ARG A 97 11.66 1.33 22.38
C ARG A 97 12.40 0.80 21.16
N LYS A 98 12.33 1.54 20.06
CA LYS A 98 13.01 1.26 18.81
C LYS A 98 13.78 2.49 18.33
N ASN A 99 14.86 2.26 17.59
CA ASN A 99 15.61 3.34 16.97
C ASN A 99 15.04 3.62 15.56
N CYS A 100 14.14 4.59 15.46
CA CYS A 100 13.45 4.89 14.20
C CYS A 100 14.40 5.33 13.08
N SER A 101 15.50 6.03 13.40
CA SER A 101 16.52 6.40 12.41
C SER A 101 17.25 5.17 11.86
N GLU A 102 17.60 4.21 12.72
CA GLU A 102 18.26 2.96 12.31
C GLU A 102 17.31 2.06 11.51
N ILE A 103 16.03 1.99 11.90
CA ILE A 103 14.99 1.29 11.14
C ILE A 103 14.87 1.86 9.72
N TRP A 104 14.85 3.20 9.59
CA TRP A 104 14.80 3.86 8.29
C TRP A 104 16.03 3.53 7.44
N GLU A 105 17.24 3.60 8.02
CA GLU A 105 18.46 3.25 7.29
C GLU A 105 18.47 1.80 6.84
N ALA A 106 18.02 0.86 7.69
CA ALA A 106 17.87 -0.54 7.32
C ALA A 106 16.85 -0.74 6.19
N PHE A 107 15.68 -0.10 6.29
CA PHE A 107 14.65 -0.13 5.24
C PHE A 107 15.19 0.38 3.91
N LYS A 108 15.81 1.56 3.91
CA LYS A 108 16.37 2.20 2.73
C LYS A 108 17.48 1.36 2.09
N SER A 109 18.38 0.82 2.91
CA SER A 109 19.53 0.01 2.45
C SER A 109 19.13 -1.27 1.70
N ALA A 110 17.90 -1.75 1.91
CA ALA A 110 17.40 -2.94 1.23
C ALA A 110 17.28 -2.74 -0.29
N PHE A 111 17.02 -1.51 -0.77
CA PHE A 111 16.71 -1.25 -2.18
C PHE A 111 17.53 -0.14 -2.85
N VAL A 112 18.13 0.79 -2.10
CA VAL A 112 18.99 1.82 -2.72
C VAL A 112 20.33 1.23 -3.17
N ASN A 113 20.91 1.80 -4.24
CA ASN A 113 22.15 1.31 -4.86
C ASN A 113 22.08 -0.15 -5.34
N LYS A 114 20.88 -0.66 -5.62
CA LYS A 114 20.65 -1.99 -6.18
C LYS A 114 19.82 -1.87 -7.45
N ASP A 115 19.90 -2.88 -8.30
CA ASP A 115 19.01 -2.99 -9.44
C ASP A 115 17.56 -3.13 -8.93
N PRO A 116 16.61 -2.27 -9.37
CA PRO A 116 15.21 -2.33 -8.94
C PRO A 116 14.51 -3.66 -9.21
N CYS A 117 15.07 -4.53 -10.06
CA CYS A 117 14.61 -5.87 -10.38
C CYS A 117 15.43 -6.99 -9.71
N SER A 118 16.37 -6.65 -8.83
CA SER A 118 17.22 -7.61 -8.10
C SER A 118 17.20 -7.34 -6.59
N ILE A 119 16.00 -7.10 -6.05
CA ILE A 119 15.77 -6.95 -4.62
C ILE A 119 15.14 -8.22 -4.09
N PHE A 120 15.74 -8.84 -3.08
CA PHE A 120 15.28 -10.10 -2.51
C PHE A 120 14.66 -9.90 -1.13
N PRO A 121 13.77 -10.81 -0.68
CA PRO A 121 13.21 -10.74 0.67
C PRO A 121 14.30 -10.65 1.77
N SER A 122 15.42 -11.35 1.58
CA SER A 122 16.57 -11.34 2.50
C SER A 122 17.20 -9.96 2.69
N ASP A 123 17.08 -9.07 1.70
CA ASP A 123 17.61 -7.71 1.80
C ASP A 123 16.93 -6.88 2.92
N TYR A 124 15.73 -7.28 3.33
CA TYR A 124 14.97 -6.64 4.40
C TYR A 124 15.12 -7.34 5.76
N GLU A 125 15.97 -8.36 5.91
CA GLU A 125 16.13 -9.09 7.18
C GLU A 125 16.51 -8.19 8.36
N LEU A 126 17.45 -7.26 8.15
CA LEU A 126 17.84 -6.31 9.19
C LEU A 126 16.66 -5.42 9.62
N TYR A 127 15.89 -4.93 8.64
CA TYR A 127 14.69 -4.14 8.90
C TYR A 127 13.67 -4.93 9.73
N ILE A 128 13.40 -6.20 9.36
CA ILE A 128 12.49 -7.07 10.10
C ILE A 128 12.99 -7.29 11.53
N ASN A 129 14.28 -7.56 11.73
CA ASN A 129 14.85 -7.77 13.06
C ASN A 129 14.73 -6.52 13.96
N LEU A 130 14.96 -5.33 13.41
CA LEU A 130 14.84 -4.08 14.17
C LEU A 130 13.39 -3.75 14.53
N THR A 131 12.45 -4.02 13.63
CA THR A 131 11.02 -3.70 13.80
C THR A 131 10.22 -4.79 14.50
N PHE A 132 10.76 -6.02 14.60
CA PHE A 132 10.06 -7.14 15.19
C PHE A 132 9.59 -6.85 16.62
N HIS A 133 8.35 -7.25 16.89
CA HIS A 133 7.77 -7.34 18.22
C HIS A 133 6.76 -8.48 18.23
N ASN A 134 6.42 -8.99 19.41
CA ASN A 134 5.44 -10.06 19.53
C ASN A 134 4.05 -9.58 19.09
N ILE A 135 3.30 -10.47 18.44
CA ILE A 135 1.88 -10.31 18.15
C ILE A 135 1.13 -10.93 19.34
N PRO A 136 0.19 -10.21 19.99
CA PRO A 136 -0.54 -10.80 21.11
C PRO A 136 -1.37 -12.01 20.65
N PRO A 137 -1.59 -13.01 21.53
CA PRO A 137 -2.43 -14.16 21.21
C PRO A 137 -3.81 -13.76 20.69
N ASN A 138 -4.31 -14.52 19.72
CA ASN A 138 -5.66 -14.37 19.14
C ASN A 138 -5.89 -13.02 18.41
N LYS A 139 -4.83 -12.26 18.13
CA LYS A 139 -4.94 -10.95 17.45
C LYS A 139 -4.58 -10.99 15.97
N SER A 140 -3.94 -12.05 15.48
CA SER A 140 -3.55 -12.12 14.07
C SER A 140 -4.77 -12.11 13.15
N PHE A 141 -4.73 -11.26 12.13
CA PHE A 141 -5.83 -11.04 11.21
C PHE A 141 -5.33 -10.88 9.77
N PHE A 142 -5.49 -11.95 9.00
CA PHE A 142 -5.11 -12.02 7.59
C PHE A 142 -6.28 -11.61 6.71
N TRP A 143 -6.01 -11.29 5.45
CA TRP A 143 -7.07 -10.87 4.54
C TRP A 143 -6.68 -10.97 3.07
N GLU A 144 -7.69 -11.03 2.21
CA GLU A 144 -7.57 -10.85 0.76
C GLU A 144 -8.70 -9.93 0.28
N ASN A 145 -8.36 -8.99 -0.62
CA ASN A 145 -9.30 -8.04 -1.22
C ASN A 145 -10.21 -7.26 -0.25
N ASN A 146 -9.74 -7.04 1.00
CA ASN A 146 -10.53 -6.43 2.08
C ASN A 146 -9.75 -5.50 3.01
N LYS A 147 -8.60 -4.98 2.53
CA LYS A 147 -7.66 -4.15 3.30
C LYS A 147 -8.34 -3.10 4.18
N ASP A 148 -9.14 -2.23 3.56
CA ASP A 148 -9.71 -1.08 4.26
C ASP A 148 -10.74 -1.50 5.31
N LEU A 149 -11.53 -2.54 5.03
CA LEU A 149 -12.49 -3.07 5.99
C LEU A 149 -11.77 -3.71 7.19
N VAL A 150 -10.66 -4.41 6.92
CA VAL A 150 -9.81 -5.00 7.96
C VAL A 150 -9.18 -3.93 8.85
N HIS A 151 -8.58 -2.87 8.29
CA HIS A 151 -8.00 -1.78 9.09
C HIS A 151 -9.07 -1.01 9.89
N ARG A 152 -10.26 -0.79 9.33
CA ARG A 152 -11.37 -0.17 10.06
C ARG A 152 -11.85 -1.06 11.21
N TYR A 153 -11.91 -2.37 10.98
CA TYR A 153 -12.36 -3.31 12.00
C TYR A 153 -11.29 -3.60 13.06
N SER A 154 -10.01 -3.59 12.71
CA SER A 154 -8.90 -3.80 13.66
C SER A 154 -8.77 -2.65 14.66
N ASP A 155 -9.16 -1.43 14.26
CA ASP A 155 -9.11 -0.20 15.08
C ASP A 155 -7.73 0.00 15.70
N ARG A 156 -6.70 0.05 14.83
CA ARG A 156 -5.30 0.30 15.19
C ARG A 156 -4.82 -0.60 16.33
N THR A 157 -4.78 -1.91 16.09
CA THR A 157 -4.38 -2.95 17.05
C THR A 157 -5.32 -3.23 18.23
N LYS A 158 -6.35 -2.37 18.49
CA LYS A 158 -7.22 -2.54 19.66
C LYS A 158 -8.04 -3.83 19.58
N ARG A 159 -8.67 -4.12 18.43
CA ARG A 159 -9.47 -5.34 18.24
C ARG A 159 -8.61 -6.49 17.74
N TYR A 160 -7.89 -6.24 16.66
CA TYR A 160 -7.00 -7.20 15.99
C TYR A 160 -5.75 -6.48 15.49
N MET A 161 -4.72 -7.22 15.12
CA MET A 161 -3.44 -6.71 14.65
C MET A 161 -3.09 -7.39 13.32
N PRO A 162 -3.72 -6.97 12.19
CA PRO A 162 -3.30 -7.41 10.85
C PRO A 162 -1.84 -7.02 10.57
N LEU A 163 -1.22 -7.58 9.54
CA LEU A 163 0.18 -7.28 9.18
C LEU A 163 0.44 -5.76 9.08
N GLY A 164 -0.43 -5.03 8.37
CA GLY A 164 -0.32 -3.57 8.24
C GLY A 164 -0.49 -2.78 9.54
N ASP A 165 -0.99 -3.40 10.62
CA ASP A 165 -1.07 -2.81 11.96
C ASP A 165 0.06 -3.31 12.89
N THR A 166 1.00 -4.12 12.41
CA THR A 166 2.27 -4.41 13.12
C THR A 166 3.31 -3.33 12.79
N LEU A 167 4.34 -3.12 13.61
CA LEU A 167 5.39 -2.13 13.29
C LEU A 167 6.00 -2.34 11.90
N PRO A 168 6.46 -3.55 11.49
CA PRO A 168 7.00 -3.72 10.14
C PRO A 168 5.98 -3.37 9.03
N GLY A 169 4.72 -3.80 9.14
CA GLY A 169 3.73 -3.46 8.12
C GLY A 169 3.33 -1.99 8.11
N TRP A 170 3.12 -1.40 9.30
CA TRP A 170 2.65 -0.03 9.52
C TRP A 170 3.54 1.01 8.85
N LEU A 171 4.86 0.79 8.87
CA LEU A 171 5.82 1.72 8.27
C LEU A 171 5.73 1.76 6.75
N GLY A 172 5.51 0.60 6.10
CA GLY A 172 5.41 0.49 4.64
C GLY A 172 4.00 0.60 4.08
N ASP A 173 2.97 0.64 4.94
CA ASP A 173 1.59 0.51 4.50
C ASP A 173 1.11 1.68 3.60
N ASN A 174 0.56 1.36 2.42
CA ASN A 174 0.14 2.33 1.40
C ASN A 174 1.26 3.26 0.90
N LEU A 175 2.52 2.84 1.01
CA LEU A 175 3.66 3.55 0.42
C LEU A 175 4.19 2.78 -0.78
N ASN A 176 4.87 3.49 -1.65
CA ASN A 176 5.52 2.97 -2.84
C ASN A 176 6.99 3.41 -2.84
N TRP A 177 7.93 2.54 -3.20
CA TRP A 177 9.36 2.84 -3.21
C TRP A 177 10.17 1.92 -4.12
N CYS A 178 11.26 2.46 -4.67
CA CYS A 178 12.28 1.72 -5.40
C CYS A 178 13.56 2.57 -5.55
N GLY A 179 14.67 1.91 -5.87
CA GLY A 179 15.95 2.56 -6.16
C GLY A 179 16.05 3.00 -7.62
N VAL A 180 17.15 3.68 -7.94
CA VAL A 180 17.61 3.86 -9.33
C VAL A 180 18.76 2.89 -9.57
N ALA A 181 18.75 2.20 -10.71
CA ALA A 181 19.85 1.30 -11.07
C ALA A 181 21.17 2.08 -11.19
N ASN A 182 22.21 1.62 -10.48
CA ASN A 182 23.57 2.17 -10.53
C ASN A 182 23.72 3.66 -10.11
N GLU A 183 22.71 4.27 -9.48
CA GLU A 183 22.80 5.62 -8.93
C GLU A 183 22.42 5.65 -7.44
N PRO A 184 23.07 6.50 -6.63
CA PRO A 184 22.65 6.74 -5.25
C PRO A 184 21.36 7.54 -5.24
N GLY A 185 20.23 6.85 -5.09
CA GLY A 185 18.94 7.52 -5.01
C GLY A 185 17.73 6.60 -5.04
N MET A 186 16.56 7.24 -4.96
CA MET A 186 15.24 6.63 -5.12
C MET A 186 14.61 7.16 -6.40
N ASP A 187 13.88 6.32 -7.12
CA ASP A 187 13.16 6.75 -8.32
C ASP A 187 11.79 7.29 -7.92
N TYR A 188 11.58 8.60 -8.03
CA TYR A 188 10.30 9.27 -7.73
C TYR A 188 9.36 9.37 -8.94
N ILE A 189 9.80 8.94 -10.12
CA ILE A 189 9.02 9.01 -11.37
C ILE A 189 8.22 7.72 -11.56
N SER A 190 8.86 6.57 -11.36
CA SER A 190 8.22 5.26 -11.56
C SER A 190 8.95 4.15 -10.83
N CYS A 191 8.22 3.11 -10.40
CA CYS A 191 8.79 1.90 -9.85
C CYS A 191 8.31 0.66 -10.61
N PRO A 192 9.14 -0.41 -10.67
CA PRO A 192 8.74 -1.65 -11.33
C PRO A 192 7.47 -2.24 -10.73
N THR A 193 6.57 -2.74 -11.57
CA THR A 193 5.44 -3.56 -11.12
C THR A 193 5.84 -5.03 -10.98
N THR A 194 5.04 -5.80 -10.26
CA THR A 194 5.21 -7.26 -10.12
C THR A 194 5.22 -7.99 -11.46
N THR A 195 4.47 -7.50 -12.45
CA THR A 195 4.47 -8.07 -13.81
C THR A 195 5.74 -7.75 -14.59
N GLU A 196 6.38 -6.61 -14.31
CA GLU A 196 7.64 -6.22 -14.95
C GLU A 196 8.83 -6.93 -14.29
N CYS A 197 8.81 -7.04 -12.97
CA CYS A 197 9.77 -7.86 -12.23
C CYS A 197 9.22 -8.37 -10.89
N GLU A 198 9.44 -9.66 -10.68
CA GLU A 198 9.02 -10.36 -9.46
C GLU A 198 9.85 -9.93 -8.24
N TYR A 199 11.15 -9.70 -8.43
CA TYR A 199 12.11 -9.32 -7.39
C TYR A 199 12.26 -7.79 -7.29
N ASN A 200 11.14 -7.10 -7.14
CA ASN A 200 11.11 -5.66 -6.86
C ASN A 200 11.08 -5.36 -5.36
N ALA A 201 11.35 -4.10 -5.01
CA ALA A 201 11.48 -3.67 -3.62
C ALA A 201 10.21 -3.90 -2.78
N GLN A 202 9.02 -3.71 -3.35
CA GLN A 202 7.75 -3.86 -2.63
C GLN A 202 7.33 -5.31 -2.49
N GLU A 203 7.41 -6.08 -3.57
CA GLU A 203 7.12 -7.52 -3.55
C GLU A 203 8.01 -8.24 -2.55
N SER A 204 9.32 -7.99 -2.60
CA SER A 204 10.27 -8.59 -1.66
C SER A 204 10.04 -8.18 -0.21
N PHE A 205 9.64 -6.92 0.03
CA PHE A 205 9.28 -6.44 1.36
C PHE A 205 8.06 -7.18 1.91
N TRP A 206 6.96 -7.20 1.17
CA TRP A 206 5.72 -7.85 1.63
C TRP A 206 5.89 -9.35 1.77
N ARG A 207 6.71 -10.00 0.93
CA ARG A 207 7.04 -11.43 1.06
C ARG A 207 7.68 -11.74 2.41
N ILE A 208 8.77 -11.05 2.80
CA ILE A 208 9.40 -11.33 4.10
C ILE A 208 8.50 -10.93 5.28
N ALA A 209 7.73 -9.84 5.14
CA ALA A 209 6.81 -9.38 6.17
C ALA A 209 5.68 -10.39 6.41
N SER A 210 5.03 -10.89 5.36
CA SER A 210 4.00 -11.92 5.41
C SER A 210 4.51 -13.24 5.98
N VAL A 211 5.66 -13.73 5.50
CA VAL A 211 6.29 -14.96 6.03
C VAL A 211 6.57 -14.81 7.53
N THR A 212 7.15 -13.68 7.94
CA THR A 212 7.45 -13.42 9.36
C THR A 212 6.17 -13.34 10.19
N TYR A 213 5.17 -12.60 9.72
CA TYR A 213 3.90 -12.44 10.40
C TYR A 213 3.16 -13.77 10.61
N ALA A 214 3.10 -14.61 9.57
CA ALA A 214 2.53 -15.94 9.63
C ALA A 214 3.26 -16.85 10.63
N LYS A 215 4.60 -16.85 10.59
CA LYS A 215 5.45 -17.67 11.47
C LYS A 215 5.30 -17.35 12.95
N TYR A 216 5.06 -16.07 13.28
CA TYR A 216 4.95 -15.60 14.67
C TYR A 216 3.51 -15.37 15.14
N SER A 217 2.53 -15.68 14.31
CA SER A 217 1.11 -15.68 14.71
C SER A 217 0.82 -16.81 15.70
N TYR A 218 -0.06 -16.54 16.67
CA TYR A 218 -0.29 -17.43 17.82
C TYR A 218 -1.74 -17.39 18.30
N GLY A 219 -2.29 -18.55 18.63
CA GLY A 219 -3.67 -18.71 19.09
C GLY A 219 -4.68 -18.82 17.94
N GLU A 220 -5.82 -18.15 18.08
CA GLU A 220 -6.86 -18.10 17.05
C GLU A 220 -6.50 -17.10 15.96
N ILE A 221 -6.51 -17.58 14.71
CA ILE A 221 -6.27 -16.77 13.52
C ILE A 221 -7.60 -16.33 12.94
N GLN A 222 -7.70 -15.07 12.54
CA GLN A 222 -8.83 -14.57 11.76
C GLN A 222 -8.38 -14.35 10.32
N ILE A 223 -9.26 -14.64 9.34
CA ILE A 223 -9.04 -14.36 7.92
C ILE A 223 -10.29 -13.66 7.37
N MET A 224 -10.17 -12.44 6.85
CA MET A 224 -11.29 -11.74 6.19
C MET A 224 -11.11 -11.77 4.67
N LEU A 225 -12.08 -12.34 3.96
CA LEU A 225 -12.09 -12.45 2.50
C LEU A 225 -13.28 -11.69 1.92
N ASN A 226 -13.17 -11.21 0.69
CA ASN A 226 -14.25 -10.48 0.03
C ASN A 226 -15.03 -11.40 -0.92
N GLY A 227 -16.24 -11.79 -0.51
CA GLY A 227 -17.16 -12.66 -1.25
C GLY A 227 -17.73 -12.03 -2.52
N SER A 228 -17.62 -10.71 -2.66
CA SER A 228 -18.02 -9.95 -3.85
C SER A 228 -16.89 -9.76 -4.87
N THR A 229 -15.71 -10.32 -4.65
CA THR A 229 -14.56 -10.18 -5.57
C THR A 229 -14.77 -10.96 -6.86
N PRO A 230 -14.68 -10.31 -8.04
CA PRO A 230 -14.66 -11.02 -9.31
C PRO A 230 -13.52 -12.04 -9.38
N GLY A 231 -13.82 -13.30 -9.68
CA GLY A 231 -12.82 -14.37 -9.72
C GLY A 231 -12.72 -15.20 -8.43
N GLY A 232 -13.45 -14.83 -7.37
CA GLY A 232 -13.52 -15.59 -6.11
C GLY A 232 -12.83 -14.86 -4.95
N ALA A 233 -13.19 -15.24 -3.73
CA ALA A 233 -12.72 -14.57 -2.52
C ALA A 233 -11.29 -14.98 -2.09
N PHE A 234 -10.82 -16.15 -2.54
CA PHE A 234 -9.49 -16.68 -2.26
C PHE A 234 -8.69 -16.89 -3.56
N PRO A 235 -7.93 -15.87 -4.01
CA PRO A 235 -7.12 -15.98 -5.21
C PRO A 235 -5.93 -16.93 -5.00
N VAL A 236 -5.62 -17.71 -6.04
CA VAL A 236 -4.40 -18.52 -6.12
C VAL A 236 -3.78 -18.25 -7.50
N PRO A 237 -2.55 -17.73 -7.60
CA PRO A 237 -1.60 -17.38 -6.51
C PRO A 237 -2.02 -16.13 -5.70
N SER A 238 -1.50 -16.00 -4.48
CA SER A 238 -1.71 -14.83 -3.59
C SER A 238 -0.75 -14.82 -2.38
N PHE A 239 -0.64 -13.69 -1.67
CA PHE A 239 0.19 -13.63 -0.46
C PHE A 239 -0.31 -14.59 0.61
N LEU A 240 -1.63 -14.64 0.81
CA LEU A 240 -2.23 -15.53 1.77
C LEU A 240 -1.95 -17.01 1.43
N ALA A 241 -2.10 -17.38 0.16
CA ALA A 241 -1.89 -18.76 -0.32
C ALA A 241 -0.41 -19.18 -0.33
N ASP A 242 0.49 -18.30 -0.79
CA ASP A 242 1.86 -18.68 -1.15
C ASP A 242 2.88 -18.38 -0.04
N TYR A 243 2.63 -17.37 0.80
CA TYR A 243 3.60 -16.90 1.79
C TYR A 243 3.10 -16.95 3.23
N GLU A 244 1.79 -16.92 3.47
CA GLU A 244 1.25 -16.87 4.83
C GLU A 244 0.80 -18.25 5.34
N ILE A 245 -0.22 -18.86 4.72
CA ILE A 245 -0.72 -20.19 5.12
C ILE A 245 0.39 -21.25 5.16
N PRO A 246 1.34 -21.31 4.20
CA PRO A 246 2.42 -22.27 4.26
C PRO A 246 3.32 -22.13 5.49
N ASN A 247 3.44 -20.91 6.03
CA ASN A 247 4.32 -20.55 7.15
C ASN A 247 3.63 -20.53 8.53
N PHE A 248 2.36 -20.93 8.59
CA PHE A 248 1.66 -21.17 9.85
C PHE A 248 2.33 -22.26 10.68
N ASP A 249 2.68 -21.92 11.93
CA ASP A 249 3.15 -22.89 12.93
C ASP A 249 1.94 -23.60 13.56
N THR A 250 1.66 -24.81 13.09
CA THR A 250 0.49 -25.60 13.50
C THR A 250 0.49 -25.96 14.99
N ASN A 251 1.63 -25.89 15.68
CA ASN A 251 1.70 -26.10 17.13
C ASN A 251 1.26 -24.88 17.94
N LYS A 252 1.25 -23.70 17.32
CA LYS A 252 0.90 -22.42 17.95
C LYS A 252 -0.50 -21.95 17.61
N ILE A 253 -1.09 -22.46 16.53
CA ILE A 253 -2.42 -22.08 16.07
C ILE A 253 -3.45 -23.05 16.64
N SER A 254 -4.43 -22.52 17.36
CA SER A 254 -5.53 -23.32 17.91
C SER A 254 -6.65 -23.53 16.91
N LYS A 255 -6.99 -22.48 16.13
CA LYS A 255 -8.09 -22.49 15.17
C LYS A 255 -7.96 -21.33 14.17
N VAL A 256 -8.44 -21.54 12.94
CA VAL A 256 -8.59 -20.50 11.91
C VAL A 256 -10.06 -20.16 11.72
N ASN A 257 -10.45 -18.90 11.87
CA ASN A 257 -11.81 -18.44 11.61
C ASN A 257 -11.83 -17.59 10.34
N ILE A 258 -12.60 -18.00 9.36
CA ILE A 258 -12.74 -17.36 8.05
C ILE A 258 -14.03 -16.54 8.05
N TRP A 259 -13.95 -15.27 7.69
CA TRP A 259 -15.08 -14.37 7.52
C TRP A 259 -15.16 -13.96 6.06
N VAL A 260 -16.17 -14.45 5.35
CA VAL A 260 -16.41 -14.06 3.96
C VAL A 260 -17.40 -12.90 3.99
N MET A 261 -16.93 -11.71 3.64
CA MET A 261 -17.72 -10.49 3.71
C MET A 261 -18.15 -10.08 2.32
N ASP A 262 -19.46 -9.94 2.11
CA ASP A 262 -20.01 -9.38 0.88
C ASP A 262 -20.18 -7.86 1.02
N ASP A 263 -19.94 -7.15 -0.08
CA ASP A 263 -20.23 -5.74 -0.18
C ASP A 263 -21.73 -5.48 0.00
N ILE A 264 -22.09 -4.33 0.58
CA ILE A 264 -23.51 -3.97 0.73
C ILE A 264 -24.12 -3.74 -0.67
N GLY A 265 -25.13 -4.53 -1.03
CA GLY A 265 -25.70 -4.53 -2.38
C GLY A 265 -24.79 -5.12 -3.46
N GLY A 266 -23.64 -5.70 -3.07
CA GLY A 266 -22.73 -6.41 -3.96
C GLY A 266 -23.26 -7.79 -4.35
N ALA A 267 -22.62 -8.40 -5.35
CA ALA A 267 -22.91 -9.79 -5.70
C ALA A 267 -22.27 -10.75 -4.68
N ASP A 268 -22.98 -11.82 -4.32
CA ASP A 268 -22.39 -12.99 -3.63
C ASP A 268 -21.77 -13.89 -4.70
N ILE A 269 -20.47 -13.69 -4.95
CA ILE A 269 -19.70 -14.45 -5.95
C ILE A 269 -19.12 -15.71 -5.30
N ASP A 270 -18.71 -15.61 -4.03
CA ASP A 270 -18.16 -16.73 -3.27
C ASP A 270 -18.60 -16.67 -1.81
N SER A 271 -18.88 -17.83 -1.24
CA SER A 271 -19.33 -17.98 0.15
C SER A 271 -18.77 -19.29 0.73
N CYS A 272 -18.88 -19.48 2.04
CA CYS A 272 -18.33 -20.63 2.74
C CYS A 272 -18.70 -21.98 2.08
N GLY A 273 -17.70 -22.86 1.94
CA GLY A 273 -17.86 -24.18 1.29
C GLY A 273 -18.07 -24.16 -0.23
N LYS A 274 -17.96 -23.02 -0.91
CA LYS A 274 -18.12 -22.91 -2.38
C LYS A 274 -16.81 -22.48 -3.06
N ASN A 275 -16.77 -22.65 -4.39
CA ASN A 275 -15.73 -22.15 -5.31
C ASN A 275 -14.32 -22.07 -4.73
N SER A 276 -13.75 -20.88 -4.57
CA SER A 276 -12.37 -20.68 -4.09
C SER A 276 -12.23 -20.93 -2.58
N LEU A 277 -13.30 -20.77 -1.80
CA LEU A 277 -13.31 -21.12 -0.38
C LEU A 277 -13.08 -22.61 -0.17
N SER A 278 -13.62 -23.48 -1.03
CA SER A 278 -13.36 -24.92 -0.94
C SER A 278 -11.87 -25.28 -1.09
N VAL A 279 -11.12 -24.49 -1.87
CA VAL A 279 -9.67 -24.63 -2.03
C VAL A 279 -8.94 -24.21 -0.75
N LEU A 280 -9.30 -23.07 -0.17
CA LEU A 280 -8.76 -22.60 1.11
C LEU A 280 -9.02 -23.61 2.24
N GLU A 281 -10.26 -24.08 2.37
CA GLU A 281 -10.66 -25.07 3.37
C GLU A 281 -9.87 -26.37 3.22
N THR A 282 -9.63 -26.81 1.98
CA THR A 282 -8.77 -27.96 1.66
C THR A 282 -7.32 -27.71 2.05
N MET A 283 -6.77 -26.52 1.77
CA MET A 283 -5.41 -26.14 2.16
C MET A 283 -5.23 -26.17 3.68
N LEU A 284 -6.17 -25.59 4.44
CA LEU A 284 -6.14 -25.60 5.90
C LEU A 284 -6.28 -27.03 6.46
N GLY A 285 -7.20 -27.82 5.91
CA GLY A 285 -7.41 -29.21 6.28
C GLY A 285 -6.18 -30.09 6.03
N SER A 286 -5.46 -29.87 4.91
CA SER A 286 -4.23 -30.59 4.58
C SER A 286 -3.08 -30.32 5.56
N LYS A 287 -3.11 -29.18 6.27
CA LYS A 287 -2.16 -28.83 7.34
C LYS A 287 -2.64 -29.25 8.74
N HIS A 288 -3.76 -29.97 8.82
CA HIS A 288 -4.40 -30.39 10.06
C HIS A 288 -4.81 -29.21 10.97
N LEU A 289 -5.10 -28.05 10.38
CA LEU A 289 -5.61 -26.90 11.12
C LEU A 289 -7.13 -27.01 11.28
N SER A 290 -7.61 -26.83 12.50
CA SER A 290 -9.05 -26.65 12.74
C SER A 290 -9.49 -25.31 12.18
N TYR A 291 -10.62 -25.28 11.45
CA TYR A 291 -11.16 -24.04 10.91
C TYR A 291 -12.69 -23.95 11.06
N SER A 292 -13.20 -22.73 10.95
CA SER A 292 -14.63 -22.46 10.74
C SER A 292 -14.81 -21.30 9.79
N CYS A 293 -15.86 -21.33 8.97
CA CYS A 293 -16.19 -20.27 8.02
C CYS A 293 -17.56 -19.66 8.35
N VAL A 294 -17.67 -18.34 8.26
CA VAL A 294 -18.91 -17.58 8.48
C VAL A 294 -19.06 -16.53 7.37
N ASP A 295 -20.17 -16.60 6.64
CA ASP A 295 -20.57 -15.56 5.71
C ASP A 295 -21.14 -14.35 6.46
N ASN A 296 -20.79 -13.14 6.01
CA ASN A 296 -21.27 -11.86 6.51
C ASN A 296 -21.21 -11.74 8.05
N TYR A 297 -20.02 -11.96 8.62
CA TYR A 297 -19.79 -11.91 10.05
C TYR A 297 -20.37 -10.62 10.66
N ARG A 298 -21.37 -10.78 11.54
CA ARG A 298 -22.30 -9.72 11.93
C ARG A 298 -21.63 -8.43 12.45
N PRO A 299 -20.61 -8.46 13.34
CA PRO A 299 -19.93 -7.25 13.78
C PRO A 299 -19.30 -6.45 12.63
N VAL A 300 -18.72 -7.13 11.65
CA VAL A 300 -18.12 -6.50 10.47
C VAL A 300 -19.21 -6.00 9.52
N LYS A 301 -20.31 -6.75 9.34
CA LYS A 301 -21.45 -6.30 8.54
C LYS A 301 -22.07 -5.02 9.09
N ILE A 302 -22.20 -4.90 10.41
CA ILE A 302 -22.65 -3.67 11.08
C ILE A 302 -21.71 -2.50 10.78
N LEU A 303 -20.39 -2.73 10.75
CA LEU A 303 -19.42 -1.71 10.38
C LEU A 303 -19.56 -1.29 8.91
N GLN A 304 -19.77 -2.23 7.97
CA GLN A 304 -20.07 -1.90 6.58
C GLN A 304 -21.36 -1.06 6.46
N CYS A 305 -22.38 -1.38 7.25
CA CYS A 305 -23.66 -0.67 7.25
C CYS A 305 -23.59 0.78 7.74
N VAL A 306 -22.50 1.22 8.37
CA VAL A 306 -22.29 2.63 8.76
C VAL A 306 -22.32 3.54 7.52
N ASP A 307 -21.79 3.07 6.39
CA ASP A 307 -21.75 3.83 5.14
C ASP A 307 -23.03 3.64 4.29
N PHE A 308 -23.87 2.66 4.64
CA PHE A 308 -25.09 2.29 3.89
C PHE A 308 -26.33 2.13 4.79
N PRO A 309 -26.67 3.10 5.65
CA PRO A 309 -27.69 2.93 6.69
C PRO A 309 -29.11 2.72 6.14
N GLY A 310 -29.38 3.15 4.90
CA GLY A 310 -30.67 2.99 4.23
C GLY A 310 -30.79 1.74 3.35
N HIS A 311 -29.73 0.95 3.19
CA HIS A 311 -29.77 -0.25 2.36
C HIS A 311 -30.55 -1.38 3.06
N ILE A 312 -31.27 -2.20 2.31
CA ILE A 312 -32.15 -3.24 2.87
C ILE A 312 -31.41 -4.22 3.79
N ASP A 313 -30.17 -4.56 3.46
CA ASP A 313 -29.30 -5.44 4.27
C ASP A 313 -28.87 -4.81 5.61
N CYS A 314 -29.04 -3.50 5.75
CA CYS A 314 -28.59 -2.70 6.88
C CYS A 314 -29.73 -2.14 7.73
N ILE A 315 -30.98 -2.29 7.28
CA ILE A 315 -32.16 -1.88 8.03
C ILE A 315 -32.30 -2.84 9.22
N THR A 316 -31.98 -2.33 10.42
CA THR A 316 -32.45 -2.96 11.64
C THR A 316 -33.97 -2.80 11.67
N ASN A 317 -34.71 -3.90 11.80
CA ASN A 317 -36.14 -3.83 12.08
C ASN A 317 -36.33 -3.05 13.39
N SER A 318 -36.58 -1.74 13.26
CA SER A 318 -37.09 -0.88 14.33
C SER A 318 -38.57 -1.20 14.52
N GLY A 319 -38.83 -2.46 14.85
CA GLY A 319 -40.12 -2.89 15.37
C GLY A 319 -40.32 -2.25 16.72
N ILE A 320 -41.20 -1.24 16.75
CA ILE A 320 -41.82 -0.63 17.92
C ILE A 320 -40.96 0.45 18.62
N CYS A 321 -40.92 1.64 18.01
CA CYS A 321 -40.99 2.84 18.84
C CYS A 321 -42.42 2.88 19.40
N PHE A 322 -42.63 2.43 20.65
CA PHE A 322 -43.89 2.71 21.33
C PHE A 322 -44.05 4.22 21.31
N PRO A 323 -45.11 4.79 20.70
CA PRO A 323 -45.38 6.19 20.91
C PRO A 323 -45.53 6.36 22.42
N ALA A 324 -44.72 7.23 23.01
CA ALA A 324 -44.82 7.66 24.40
C ALA A 324 -46.11 8.48 24.61
N SER A 325 -47.26 7.87 24.30
CA SER A 325 -48.60 8.46 24.32
C SER A 325 -49.54 7.73 25.29
N TRP A 326 -49.04 6.79 26.10
CA TRP A 326 -49.84 6.05 27.08
C TRP A 326 -49.49 6.38 28.54
N ILE A 327 -48.42 7.15 28.79
CA ILE A 327 -48.12 7.67 30.15
C ILE A 327 -48.99 8.90 30.49
N GLY A 328 -49.62 9.54 29.48
CA GLY A 328 -50.49 10.71 29.67
C GLY A 328 -51.97 10.44 29.95
N ILE A 329 -52.45 9.19 29.87
CA ILE A 329 -53.90 8.88 29.97
C ILE A 329 -54.28 8.15 31.27
N MET A 330 -53.31 7.75 32.10
CA MET A 330 -53.57 7.11 33.41
C MET A 330 -53.21 8.01 34.63
N LEU A 331 -53.17 9.34 34.43
CA LEU A 331 -53.06 10.34 35.50
C LEU A 331 -54.24 11.33 35.48
N PRO A 332 -55.50 10.84 35.41
CA PRO A 332 -56.55 11.48 36.22
C PRO A 332 -57.35 10.52 37.11
N TRP A 333 -57.03 9.23 37.16
CA TRP A 333 -57.78 8.24 37.96
C TRP A 333 -57.21 7.95 39.35
N LEU A 334 -56.07 8.57 39.72
CA LEU A 334 -55.51 8.50 41.08
C LEU A 334 -55.63 9.82 41.87
N ALA A 335 -56.32 10.83 41.34
CA ALA A 335 -56.58 12.10 42.03
C ALA A 335 -58.05 12.27 42.49
N LEU A 336 -58.84 11.19 42.51
CA LEU A 336 -60.24 11.19 42.97
C LEU A 336 -60.55 10.20 44.11
N ILE A 337 -59.53 9.65 44.79
CA ILE A 337 -59.70 8.84 46.01
C ILE A 337 -58.96 9.47 47.22
N SER A 338 -58.87 10.80 47.28
CA SER A 338 -58.41 11.50 48.50
C SER A 338 -59.38 12.59 48.96
N ASN A 339 -60.63 12.55 48.52
CA ASN A 339 -61.71 13.38 49.05
C ASN A 339 -63.00 12.54 49.11
N HIS A 340 -63.05 11.58 50.03
CA HIS A 340 -64.23 11.25 50.83
C HIS A 340 -63.92 10.03 51.73
N PHE A 341 -63.94 10.31 53.05
CA PHE A 341 -63.78 9.43 54.23
C PHE A 341 -62.36 9.11 54.71
#